data_AF-A0A1B7WXS6-F1
#
_entry.id   AF-A0A1B7WXS6-F1
#
_cell.length_a   1.000
_cell.length_b   1.000
_cell.length_c   1.000
_cell.angle_alpha   90.00
_cell.angle_beta   90.00
_cell.angle_gamma   90.00
#
_symmetry.space_group_name_H-M   'P 1'
#
loop_
_entity.id
_entity.type
_entity.pdbx_description
1 polymer ?
#
loop_
_entity_poly.entity_id
_entity_poly.type
_entity_poly.pdbx_seq_one_letter_code
_entity_poly.pdbx_strand_id
1 'polypeptide(L)'
;MQIKLKSKVDGQGKLFLQLPQQLANQELVIIITDSSEEKIPTPEELGYPADFFDKTTGKWEGEVLVRENLVDCDQRTWDME
;
A
#
# COMPACT_ATOMS: atom_id res chain seq x y z
N MET A 1 -8.79 6.16 25.62
CA MET A 1 -7.81 5.17 26.16
C MET A 1 -7.15 4.48 24.98
N GLN A 2 -5.82 4.50 24.88
CA GLN A 2 -5.10 3.85 23.77
C GLN A 2 -4.32 2.66 24.33
N ILE A 3 -4.65 1.46 23.88
CA ILE A 3 -3.95 0.23 24.27
C ILE A 3 -3.11 -0.22 23.07
N LYS A 4 -1.79 -0.32 23.24
CA LYS A 4 -0.88 -0.86 22.22
C LYS A 4 -0.51 -2.30 22.61
N LEU A 5 -1.07 -3.27 21.90
CA LEU A 5 -0.72 -4.69 22.05
C LEU A 5 0.24 -5.07 20.93
N LYS A 6 1.40 -5.62 21.29
CA LYS A 6 2.32 -6.24 20.33
C LYS A 6 2.06 -7.75 20.32
N SER A 7 1.59 -8.27 19.19
CA SER A 7 1.43 -9.71 19.00
C SER A 7 1.98 -10.09 17.62
N LYS A 8 2.59 -11.27 17.53
CA LYS A 8 3.20 -11.78 16.31
C LYS A 8 2.30 -12.90 15.76
N VAL A 9 2.09 -12.87 14.45
CA VAL A 9 1.40 -13.95 13.74
C VAL A 9 2.27 -15.22 13.82
N ASP A 10 1.67 -16.35 14.17
CA ASP A 10 2.38 -17.62 14.25
C ASP A 10 2.68 -18.22 12.87
N GLY A 11 3.43 -19.32 12.84
CA GLY A 11 3.80 -20.01 11.60
C GLY A 11 2.63 -20.64 10.83
N GLN A 12 1.42 -20.64 11.41
CA GLN A 12 0.19 -21.08 10.76
C GLN A 12 -0.68 -19.90 10.27
N GLY A 13 -0.20 -18.67 10.42
CA GLY A 13 -0.94 -17.47 10.03
C GLY A 13 -1.97 -17.01 11.05
N LYS A 14 -1.93 -17.49 12.30
CA LYS A 14 -2.91 -17.10 13.34
C LYS A 14 -2.36 -15.98 14.20
N LEU A 15 -3.21 -15.00 14.48
CA LEU A 15 -2.92 -13.89 15.40
C LEU A 15 -3.71 -14.09 16.70
N PHE A 16 -3.01 -14.28 17.82
CA PHE A 16 -3.61 -14.35 19.14
C PHE A 16 -3.54 -12.99 19.83
N LEU A 17 -4.69 -12.43 20.19
CA LEU A 17 -4.82 -11.18 20.93
C LEU A 17 -5.48 -11.46 22.29
N GLN A 18 -4.74 -11.24 23.37
CA GLN A 18 -5.29 -11.29 24.72
C GLN A 18 -5.62 -9.86 25.18
N LEU A 19 -6.92 -9.57 25.28
CA LEU A 19 -7.41 -8.26 25.71
C LEU A 19 -7.47 -8.17 27.24
N PRO A 20 -7.22 -6.98 27.83
CA PRO A 20 -7.40 -6.77 29.26
C PRO A 20 -8.84 -7.04 29.71
N GLN A 21 -9.02 -7.58 30.93
CA GLN A 21 -10.33 -7.89 31.50
C GLN A 21 -11.29 -6.68 31.54
N GLN A 22 -10.73 -5.48 31.61
CA GLN A 22 -11.48 -4.21 31.59
C GLN A 22 -12.28 -4.00 30.30
N LEU A 23 -11.93 -4.70 29.21
CA LEU A 23 -12.63 -4.70 27.94
C LEU A 23 -13.59 -5.89 27.77
N ALA A 24 -13.78 -6.71 28.80
CA ALA A 24 -14.69 -7.86 28.73
C ALA A 24 -16.12 -7.40 28.39
N ASN A 25 -16.79 -8.17 27.53
CA ASN A 25 -18.16 -7.92 27.04
C ASN A 25 -18.36 -6.59 26.29
N GLN A 26 -17.28 -6.00 25.77
CA GLN A 26 -17.35 -4.82 24.90
C GLN A 26 -17.13 -5.21 23.45
N GLU A 27 -17.83 -4.54 22.54
CA GLU A 27 -17.60 -4.67 21.10
C GLU A 27 -16.40 -3.81 20.70
N LEU A 28 -15.47 -4.40 19.94
CA LEU A 28 -14.22 -3.76 19.55
C LEU A 28 -14.00 -3.89 18.05
N VAL A 29 -13.63 -2.79 17.42
CA VAL A 29 -13.18 -2.78 16.02
C VAL A 29 -11.66 -2.96 16.01
N ILE A 30 -11.18 -4.01 15.36
CA ILE A 30 -9.76 -4.31 15.20
C ILE A 30 -9.35 -3.96 13.78
N ILE A 31 -8.37 -3.07 13.64
CA ILE A 31 -7.77 -2.72 12.35
C ILE A 31 -6.40 -3.40 12.29
N ILE A 32 -6.20 -4.29 11.32
CA ILE A 32 -4.92 -4.93 11.05
C ILE A 32 -4.31 -4.21 9.85
N THR A 33 -3.12 -3.67 10.06
CA THR A 33 -2.34 -3.03 8.98
C THR A 33 -1.09 -3.85 8.79
N ASP A 34 -0.80 -4.22 7.55
CA ASP A 34 0.50 -4.78 7.22
C ASP A 34 1.54 -3.65 7.32
N SER A 35 2.52 -3.83 8.20
CA SER A 35 3.65 -2.92 8.33
C SER A 35 4.88 -3.47 7.60
N SER A 36 4.71 -4.46 6.71
CA SER A 36 5.72 -4.72 5.72
C SER A 36 5.92 -3.40 4.97
N GLU A 37 7.05 -2.75 5.26
CA GLU A 37 7.50 -1.65 4.42
C GLU A 37 7.56 -2.27 3.03
N GLU A 38 6.69 -1.81 2.13
CA GLU A 38 6.83 -2.09 0.71
C GLU A 38 8.27 -1.72 0.39
N LYS A 39 9.09 -2.74 0.16
CA LYS A 39 10.50 -2.51 -0.14
C LYS A 39 10.50 -1.82 -1.49
N ILE A 40 10.64 -0.50 -1.46
CA ILE A 40 10.75 0.30 -2.68
C ILE A 40 12.02 -0.22 -3.37
N PRO A 41 11.89 -0.79 -4.59
CA PRO A 41 13.04 -1.33 -5.28
C PRO A 41 14.03 -0.21 -5.57
N THR A 42 15.30 -0.50 -5.37
CA THR A 42 16.40 0.38 -5.73
C THR A 42 16.46 0.57 -7.25
N PRO A 43 17.06 1.66 -7.74
CA PRO A 43 17.22 1.87 -9.19
C PRO A 43 17.94 0.70 -9.87
N GLU A 44 18.92 0.11 -9.19
CA GLU A 44 19.68 -1.06 -9.67
C GLU A 44 18.81 -2.32 -9.77
N GLU A 45 17.91 -2.56 -8.81
CA GLU A 45 16.92 -3.65 -8.86
C GLU A 45 15.94 -3.48 -10.03
N LEU A 46 15.76 -2.24 -10.52
CA LEU A 46 14.94 -1.91 -11.70
C LEU A 46 15.75 -1.88 -13.01
N GLY A 47 17.06 -2.14 -12.98
CA GLY A 47 17.94 -2.13 -14.15
C GLY A 47 18.46 -0.74 -14.55
N TYR A 48 18.29 0.27 -13.69
CA TYR A 48 18.81 1.61 -13.88
C TYR A 48 20.13 1.83 -13.10
N PRO A 49 20.99 2.76 -13.55
CA PRO A 49 22.08 3.26 -12.72
C PRO A 49 21.57 3.84 -11.40
N ALA A 50 22.37 3.74 -10.33
CA ALA A 50 22.00 4.21 -8.99
C ALA A 50 21.60 5.70 -8.94
N ASP A 51 22.14 6.53 -9.85
CA ASP A 51 21.90 7.97 -9.95
C ASP A 51 20.87 8.35 -11.04
N PHE A 52 20.16 7.38 -11.61
CA PHE A 52 19.26 7.59 -12.72
C PHE A 52 18.14 8.58 -12.39
N PHE A 53 17.43 8.38 -11.28
CA PHE A 53 16.30 9.25 -10.91
C PHE A 53 16.77 10.65 -10.49
N ASP A 54 17.92 10.78 -9.82
CA ASP A 54 18.51 12.09 -9.50
C ASP A 54 18.84 12.88 -10.77
N LYS A 55 19.28 12.18 -11.82
CA LYS A 55 19.65 12.81 -13.09
C LYS A 55 18.47 13.08 -14.01
N THR A 56 17.39 12.33 -13.93
CA THR A 56 16.27 12.39 -14.89
C THR A 56 15.04 13.13 -14.35
N THR A 57 14.85 13.18 -13.03
CA THR A 57 13.72 13.88 -12.41
C THR A 57 13.74 15.35 -12.81
N GLY A 58 12.65 15.80 -13.44
CA GLY A 58 12.48 17.20 -13.87
C GLY A 58 13.31 17.61 -15.10
N LYS A 59 14.03 16.69 -15.75
CA LYS A 59 14.82 16.96 -16.96
C LYS A 59 14.13 16.50 -18.26
N TRP A 60 12.80 16.55 -18.29
CA TRP A 60 12.08 16.30 -19.53
C TRP A 60 12.31 17.46 -20.49
N GLU A 61 13.07 17.22 -21.56
CA GLU A 61 13.34 18.19 -22.64
C GLU A 61 12.52 17.91 -23.91
N GLY A 62 11.57 16.96 -23.85
CA GLY A 62 10.68 16.64 -24.95
C GLY A 62 9.56 17.67 -25.13
N GLU A 63 8.65 17.38 -26.06
CA GLU A 63 7.45 18.19 -26.26
C GLU A 63 6.63 18.28 -24.95
N VAL A 64 5.94 19.40 -24.77
CA VAL A 64 5.02 19.57 -23.65
C VAL A 64 4.01 18.41 -23.71
N LEU A 65 3.86 17.68 -22.61
CA LEU A 65 2.85 16.63 -22.50
C LEU A 65 1.47 17.25 -22.73
N VAL A 66 0.93 17.09 -23.93
CA VAL A 66 -0.44 17.47 -24.24
C VAL A 66 -1.33 16.31 -23.81
N ARG A 67 -2.23 16.57 -22.87
CA ARG A 67 -3.27 15.59 -22.52
C ARG A 67 -4.14 15.39 -23.76
N GLU A 68 -4.19 14.16 -24.27
CA GLU A 68 -5.11 13.81 -25.34
C GLU A 68 -6.56 14.08 -24.92
N ASN A 69 -7.45 14.32 -25.89
CA ASN A 69 -8.87 14.45 -25.60
C ASN A 69 -9.34 13.17 -24.92
N LEU A 70 -9.86 13.32 -23.69
CA LEU A 70 -10.54 12.25 -22.99
C LEU A 70 -11.75 11.85 -23.83
N VAL A 71 -11.63 10.75 -24.57
CA VAL A 71 -12.77 10.09 -25.19
C VAL A 71 -13.55 9.34 -24.13
N ASP A 72 -14.86 9.19 -24.36
CA ASP A 72 -15.68 8.33 -23.51
C ASP A 72 -15.04 6.94 -23.45
N CYS A 73 -14.68 6.52 -22.24
CA CYS A 73 -14.22 5.16 -22.00
C CYS A 73 -15.43 4.23 -21.98
N ASP A 74 -15.27 3.01 -22.47
CA ASP A 74 -16.32 2.01 -22.39
C ASP A 74 -16.80 1.85 -20.94
N GLN A 75 -18.13 1.84 -20.79
CA GLN A 75 -18.75 1.61 -19.49
C GLN A 75 -18.36 0.22 -19.01
N ARG A 76 -17.67 0.16 -17.89
CA ARG A 76 -17.23 -1.07 -17.24
C ARG A 76 -18.44 -1.90 -16.81
N THR A 77 -18.79 -2.91 -17.60
CA THR A 77 -19.83 -3.91 -17.30
C THR A 77 -19.22 -5.11 -16.57
N TRP A 78 -19.20 -5.07 -15.25
CA TRP A 78 -18.80 -6.24 -14.44
C TRP A 78 -19.93 -7.22 -14.19
N ASP A 79 -21.18 -6.77 -14.27
CA ASP A 79 -22.37 -7.56 -13.96
C ASP A 79 -23.24 -7.68 -15.22
N MET A 80 -22.98 -8.71 -16.04
CA MET A 80 -23.99 -9.21 -16.96
C MET A 80 -24.83 -10.23 -16.19
N GLU A 81 -26.10 -9.88 -15.99
CA GLU A 81 -27.16 -10.69 -15.34
C GLU A 81 -27.57 -11.90 -16.20
#